data_AF-A0AAJ1Q5J5-F1
#
_entry.id   AF-A0AAJ1Q5J5-F1
#
_cell.length_a   1.000
_cell.length_b   1.000
_cell.length_c   1.000
_cell.angle_alpha   90.00
_cell.angle_beta   90.00
_cell.angle_gamma   90.00
#
_symmetry.space_group_name_H-M   'P 1'
#
loop_
_entity.id
_entity.type
_entity.pdbx_description
1 polymer ?
#
loop_
_entity_poly.entity_id
_entity_poly.type
_entity_poly.pdbx_seq_one_letter_code
_entity_poly.pdbx_strand_id
1 'polypeptide(L)'
;MIYILNEIDRILSEKFEKTSVNNKDCFKVNDGTIFKVSFIEDFNGFVVEYAENDKNARNSLFEEGDLINCDLKIEEIIKMILNEIRTL
;
A
#
# COMPACT_ATOMS: atom_id res chain seq x y z
N MET A 1 6.10 13.58 5.70
CA MET A 1 5.64 12.22 6.07
C MET A 1 4.12 12.11 6.18
N ILE A 2 3.50 12.59 7.26
CA ILE A 2 2.08 12.35 7.57
C ILE A 2 1.15 12.86 6.45
N TYR A 3 1.46 14.02 5.87
CA TYR A 3 0.70 14.58 4.75
C TYR A 3 0.69 13.67 3.51
N ILE A 4 1.84 13.05 3.19
CA ILE A 4 1.99 12.17 2.02
C ILE A 4 1.19 10.88 2.23
N LEU A 5 1.28 10.26 3.40
CA LEU A 5 0.50 9.06 3.73
C LEU A 5 -1.00 9.32 3.69
N ASN A 6 -1.46 10.46 4.20
CA ASN A 6 -2.87 10.83 4.15
C ASN A 6 -3.36 11.01 2.70
N GLU A 7 -2.52 11.58 1.83
CA GLU A 7 -2.87 11.77 0.42
C GLU A 7 -2.87 10.43 -0.35
N ILE A 8 -1.92 9.54 -0.05
CA ILE A 8 -1.92 8.16 -0.55
C ILE A 8 -3.20 7.44 -0.11
N ASP A 9 -3.53 7.45 1.18
CA ASP A 9 -4.74 6.82 1.71
C ASP A 9 -6.00 7.36 1.04
N ARG A 10 -6.12 8.69 0.91
CA ARG A 10 -7.23 9.34 0.21
C ARG A 10 -7.37 8.83 -1.22
N ILE A 11 -6.31 8.89 -2.01
CA ILE A 11 -6.33 8.48 -3.42
C ILE A 11 -6.65 6.99 -3.58
N LEU A 12 -6.10 6.14 -2.71
CA LEU A 12 -6.36 4.70 -2.75
C LEU A 12 -7.80 4.39 -2.33
N SER A 13 -8.36 5.10 -1.35
CA SER A 13 -9.76 4.93 -0.92
C SER A 13 -10.78 5.29 -2.01
N GLU A 14 -10.41 6.15 -2.97
CA GLU A 14 -11.24 6.48 -4.13
C GLU A 14 -11.20 5.39 -5.22
N LYS A 15 -10.22 4.48 -5.16
CA LYS A 15 -9.94 3.48 -6.20
C LYS A 15 -10.18 2.03 -5.77
N PHE A 16 -10.05 1.74 -4.48
CA PHE A 16 -10.07 0.40 -3.93
C PHE A 16 -11.00 0.31 -2.73
N GLU A 17 -11.50 -0.89 -2.47
CA GLU A 17 -12.27 -1.15 -1.26
C GLU A 17 -11.34 -1.06 -0.04
N LYS A 18 -11.60 -0.09 0.85
CA LYS A 18 -10.87 0.05 2.11
C LYS A 18 -11.39 -0.98 3.13
N THR A 19 -10.47 -1.69 3.76
CA THR A 19 -10.75 -2.72 4.77
C THR A 19 -9.80 -2.57 5.97
N SER A 20 -10.12 -3.22 7.08
CA SER A 20 -9.26 -3.26 8.27
C SER A 20 -8.79 -4.68 8.56
N VAL A 21 -7.48 -4.85 8.63
CA VAL A 21 -6.84 -6.13 8.98
C VAL A 21 -5.98 -5.90 10.22
N ASN A 22 -6.30 -6.57 11.32
CA ASN A 22 -5.57 -6.44 12.60
C ASN A 22 -5.41 -4.97 13.06
N ASN A 23 -6.47 -4.17 12.95
CA ASN A 23 -6.49 -2.73 13.25
C ASN A 23 -5.55 -1.88 12.38
N LYS A 24 -5.14 -2.38 11.22
CA LYS A 24 -4.42 -1.62 10.19
C LYS A 24 -5.34 -1.37 9.01
N ASP A 25 -5.29 -0.15 8.49
CA ASP A 25 -5.97 0.20 7.25
C ASP A 25 -5.28 -0.51 6.08
N CYS A 26 -6.07 -1.22 5.29
CA CYS A 26 -5.64 -1.94 4.11
C CYS A 26 -6.65 -1.68 2.99
N PHE A 27 -6.29 -2.10 1.79
CA PHE A 27 -7.10 -2.00 0.60
C PHE A 27 -7.22 -3.37 -0.04
N LYS A 28 -8.32 -3.59 -0.76
CA LYS A 28 -8.60 -4.86 -1.44
C LYS A 28 -8.76 -4.63 -2.93
N VAL A 29 -8.10 -5.45 -3.72
CA VAL A 29 -8.28 -5.55 -5.17
C VAL A 29 -9.30 -6.64 -5.53
N ASN A 30 -9.79 -6.63 -6.77
CA ASN A 30 -10.95 -7.41 -7.21
C ASN A 30 -10.76 -8.94 -7.12
N ASP A 31 -9.52 -9.43 -7.20
CA ASP A 31 -9.19 -10.85 -7.10
C ASP A 31 -9.12 -11.37 -5.65
N GLY A 32 -9.22 -10.47 -4.67
CA GLY A 32 -9.17 -10.78 -3.25
C GLY A 32 -7.84 -10.46 -2.57
N THR A 33 -6.81 -10.07 -3.32
CA THR A 33 -5.52 -9.63 -2.77
C THR A 33 -5.71 -8.39 -1.90
N ILE A 34 -5.05 -8.40 -0.74
CA ILE A 34 -5.07 -7.32 0.25
C ILE A 34 -3.73 -6.63 0.21
N PHE A 35 -3.70 -5.30 0.16
CA PHE A 35 -2.46 -4.55 0.22
C PHE A 35 -2.56 -3.35 1.16
N LYS A 36 -1.41 -2.82 1.54
CA LYS A 36 -1.26 -1.57 2.28
C LYS A 36 0.02 -0.87 1.82
N VAL A 37 0.11 0.42 2.09
CA VAL A 37 1.33 1.20 1.86
C VAL A 37 1.95 1.51 3.20
N SER A 38 3.19 1.10 3.39
CA SER A 38 3.96 1.37 4.60
C SER A 38 5.11 2.31 4.29
N PHE A 39 5.50 3.11 5.28
CA PHE A 39 6.70 3.93 5.21
C PHE A 39 7.82 3.26 6.03
N ILE A 40 8.99 3.12 5.45
CA ILE A 40 10.18 2.57 6.09
C ILE A 40 11.15 3.72 6.40
N GLU A 41 11.27 4.08 7.67
CA GLU A 41 12.09 5.21 8.13
C GLU A 41 13.57 5.06 7.75
N ASP A 42 14.14 3.86 7.93
CA ASP A 42 15.57 3.61 7.67
C ASP A 42 15.98 3.82 6.20
N PHE A 43 15.03 3.69 5.28
CA PHE A 43 15.26 3.85 3.85
C PHE A 43 14.60 5.10 3.26
N ASN A 44 13.93 5.91 4.10
CA ASN A 44 13.21 7.09 3.69
C ASN A 44 12.31 6.84 2.47
N GLY A 45 11.52 5.77 2.51
CA GLY A 45 10.76 5.30 1.35
C GLY A 45 9.47 4.57 1.72
N PHE A 46 8.62 4.38 0.72
CA PHE A 46 7.38 3.64 0.82
C PHE A 46 7.53 2.26 0.19
N VAL A 47 6.79 1.30 0.71
CA VAL A 47 6.64 -0.03 0.10
C VAL A 47 5.17 -0.39 0.00
N VAL A 48 4.80 -1.05 -1.09
CA VAL A 48 3.51 -1.74 -1.16
C VAL A 48 3.71 -3.12 -0.54
N GLU A 49 2.99 -3.37 0.53
CA GLU A 49 2.92 -4.70 1.15
C GLU A 49 1.62 -5.37 0.73
N TYR A 50 1.67 -6.62 0.27
CA TYR A 50 0.49 -7.33 -0.19
C TYR A 50 0.40 -8.77 0.31
N ALA A 51 -0.81 -9.29 0.41
CA ALA A 51 -1.13 -10.65 0.81
C ALA A 51 -2.19 -11.21 -0.14
N GLU A 52 -1.99 -12.43 -0.64
CA GLU A 52 -2.86 -13.06 -1.66
C GLU A 52 -4.36 -13.10 -1.29
N ASN A 53 -4.68 -13.04 0.00
CA ASN A 53 -6.05 -13.05 0.51
C ASN A 53 -6.13 -12.56 1.96
N ASP A 54 -7.36 -12.32 2.42
CA ASP A 54 -7.67 -11.89 3.79
C ASP A 54 -7.12 -12.85 4.87
N LYS A 55 -7.08 -14.17 4.61
CA LYS A 55 -6.51 -15.13 5.57
C LYS A 55 -5.00 -14.92 5.74
N ASN A 56 -4.25 -14.74 4.65
CA ASN A 56 -2.82 -14.45 4.72
C ASN A 56 -2.57 -13.10 5.40
N ALA A 57 -3.36 -12.08 5.05
CA ALA A 57 -3.29 -10.76 5.64
C ALA A 57 -3.51 -10.78 7.16
N ARG A 58 -4.53 -11.51 7.65
CA ARG A 58 -4.81 -11.66 9.10
C ARG A 58 -3.71 -12.41 9.84
N ASN A 59 -2.99 -13.30 9.16
CA ASN A 59 -1.82 -13.99 9.71
C ASN A 59 -0.52 -13.19 9.54
N SER A 60 -0.59 -11.92 9.10
CA SER A 60 0.56 -11.04 8.85
C SER A 60 1.54 -11.60 7.81
N LEU A 61 1.04 -12.39 6.87
CA LEU A 61 1.81 -12.91 5.73
C LEU A 61 1.70 -11.92 4.57
N PHE A 62 2.47 -10.84 4.67
CA PHE A 62 2.61 -9.86 3.60
C PHE A 62 3.97 -10.04 2.91
N GLU A 63 3.97 -9.97 1.59
CA GLU A 63 5.16 -9.79 0.77
C GLU A 63 5.41 -8.30 0.57
N GLU A 64 6.69 -7.92 0.52
CA GLU A 64 7.12 -6.55 0.30
C GLU A 64 7.48 -6.37 -1.17
N GLY A 65 6.92 -5.32 -1.76
CA GLY A 65 7.27 -4.85 -3.08
C GLY A 65 8.56 -4.02 -3.13
N ASP A 66 8.70 -3.26 -4.21
CA ASP A 66 9.84 -2.38 -4.44
C ASP A 66 9.82 -1.15 -3.51
N LEU A 67 11.00 -0.68 -3.14
CA LEU A 67 11.15 0.56 -2.38
C LEU A 67 10.94 1.79 -3.27
N ILE A 68 9.98 2.63 -2.88
CA ILE A 68 9.64 3.89 -3.56
C ILE A 68 10.22 5.06 -2.75
N ASN A 69 11.20 5.76 -3.31
CA ASN A 69 11.85 6.89 -2.62
C ASN A 69 10.85 8.02 -2.31
N CYS A 70 10.85 8.52 -1.07
CA CYS A 70 9.93 9.59 -0.67
C CYS A 70 10.31 11.01 -1.14
N ASP A 71 11.53 11.19 -1.68
CA ASP A 71 11.99 12.47 -2.24
C ASP A 71 11.34 12.78 -3.61
N LEU A 72 10.64 11.81 -4.18
CA LEU A 72 9.84 11.98 -5.39
C LEU A 72 8.62 12.87 -5.15
N LYS A 73 8.07 13.43 -6.23
CA LYS A 73 6.79 14.15 -6.12
C LYS A 73 5.67 13.19 -5.78
N ILE A 74 4.65 13.66 -5.08
CA ILE A 74 3.51 12.83 -4.66
C ILE A 74 2.85 12.12 -5.86
N GLU A 75 2.73 12.80 -7.00
CA GLU A 75 2.14 12.21 -8.20
C GLU A 75 2.98 11.05 -8.76
N GLU A 76 4.30 11.11 -8.61
CA GLU A 76 5.22 10.05 -9.02
C GLU A 76 5.14 8.87 -8.06
N ILE A 77 5.10 9.12 -6.75
CA ILE A 77 4.93 8.09 -5.72
C ILE A 77 3.62 7.33 -5.96
N ILE A 78 2.51 8.05 -6.15
CA ILE A 78 1.20 7.45 -6.43
C ILE A 78 1.24 6.63 -7.72
N LYS A 79 1.88 7.14 -8.78
CA LYS A 79 2.01 6.42 -10.04
C LYS A 79 2.78 5.11 -9.86
N MET A 80 3.84 5.11 -9.06
CA MET A 80 4.62 3.89 -8.77
C MET A 80 3.80 2.89 -7.97
N ILE A 81 3.15 3.31 -6.89
CA ILE A 81 2.24 2.47 -6.10
C ILE A 81 1.16 1.83 -6.98
N LEU A 82 0.50 2.62 -7.83
CA LEU A 82 -0.55 2.12 -8.72
C LEU A 82 -0.03 1.18 -9.80
N ASN A 83 1.21 1.36 -10.26
CA ASN A 83 1.83 0.44 -11.21
C ASN A 83 2.16 -0.90 -10.56
N GLU A 84 2.65 -0.87 -9.33
CA GLU A 84 2.96 -2.05 -8.55
C GLU A 84 1.70 -2.86 -8.22
N ILE A 85 0.62 -2.19 -7.80
CA ILE A 85 -0.68 -2.85 -7.56
C ILE A 85 -1.23 -3.55 -8.82
N ARG A 86 -0.89 -3.07 -10.02
CA ARG A 86 -1.32 -3.72 -11.29
C ARG A 86 -0.54 -4.99 -11.62
N THR A 87 0.61 -5.17 -10.99
CA THR A 87 1.46 -6.35 -11.16
C THR A 87 1.29 -7.39 -10.06
N LEU A 88 0.48 -7.08 -9.04
CA LEU A 88 -0.05 -8.04 -8.07
C LEU A 88 -1.08 -8.94 -8.76
#